data_AF-A0A547P6Y0-F1
#
_entry.id   AF-A0A547P6Y0-F1
#
_cell.length_a   1.000
_cell.length_b   1.000
_cell.length_c   1.000
_cell.angle_alpha   90.00
_cell.angle_beta   90.00
_cell.angle_gamma   90.00
#
_symmetry.space_group_name_H-M   'P 1'
#
loop_
_entity.id
_entity.type
_entity.pdbx_description
1 polymer ?
#
loop_
_entity_poly.entity_id
_entity_poly.type
_entity_poly.pdbx_seq_one_letter_code
_entity_poly.pdbx_strand_id
1 'polypeptide(L)'
;MTQTDYDDAPKNGLGRAVLLTLGAIAVLFLSGVLIGFAMAAIEDGNASVKVFGILAVIIALLAASLYGSWKVWIKDRPEMIAQSERKSRNLMFALAGVGVVIGVIFSVFEGPNSNALFSNEPISGTLATAVLLFWLVFVPVLSWIWWKTVDEHEASVYRESASISLHVYVFIAPSWWLAARAGWVPEQDPMIVLAIVFIVWSIAWIYRKYV
;
A
#
# COMPACT_ATOMS: atom_id res chain seq x y z
N MET A 1 26.95 19.74 -14.66
CA MET A 1 25.91 20.08 -13.68
C MET A 1 26.50 21.05 -12.70
N THR A 2 26.05 22.30 -12.74
CA THR A 2 26.44 23.35 -11.78
C THR A 2 25.56 23.26 -10.54
N GLN A 3 26.10 23.64 -9.39
CA GLN A 3 25.47 23.57 -8.06
C GLN A 3 24.11 24.29 -7.97
N THR A 4 23.81 25.16 -8.93
CA THR A 4 22.54 25.89 -9.07
C THR A 4 21.36 25.03 -9.55
N ASP A 5 21.58 23.86 -10.17
CA ASP A 5 20.51 22.94 -10.59
C ASP A 5 19.88 22.17 -9.41
N TYR A 6 20.55 22.14 -8.25
CA TYR A 6 20.08 21.40 -7.07
C TYR A 6 19.00 22.19 -6.30
N ASP A 7 18.99 23.52 -6.42
CA ASP A 7 18.11 24.41 -5.66
C ASP A 7 16.70 24.59 -6.27
N ASP A 8 16.49 24.07 -7.49
CA ASP A 8 15.20 24.11 -8.20
C ASP A 8 14.35 22.84 -8.02
N ALA A 9 14.76 21.91 -7.14
CA ALA A 9 13.89 20.83 -6.71
C ALA A 9 12.62 21.44 -6.09
N PRO A 10 11.41 21.13 -6.60
CA PRO A 10 10.19 21.77 -6.15
C PRO A 10 10.00 21.50 -4.65
N LYS A 11 10.15 22.54 -3.83
CA LYS A 11 10.08 22.55 -2.35
C LYS A 11 8.77 21.99 -1.73
N ASN A 12 7.87 21.47 -2.56
CA ASN A 12 6.56 20.90 -2.20
C ASN A 12 6.34 19.46 -2.72
N GLY A 13 7.34 18.77 -3.27
CA GLY A 13 7.20 17.41 -3.81
C GLY A 13 6.74 16.39 -2.76
N LEU A 14 7.40 16.37 -1.59
CA LEU A 14 7.07 15.46 -0.49
C LEU A 14 5.64 15.67 0.03
N GLY A 15 5.25 16.92 0.31
CA GLY A 15 3.90 17.22 0.82
C GLY A 15 2.79 16.77 -0.13
N ARG A 16 3.02 16.89 -1.45
CA ARG A 16 2.09 16.39 -2.47
C ARG A 16 2.06 14.86 -2.53
N ALA A 17 3.22 14.20 -2.51
CA ALA A 17 3.29 12.76 -2.52
C ALA A 17 2.59 12.15 -1.30
N VAL A 18 2.79 12.75 -0.12
CA VAL A 18 2.08 12.37 1.11
C VAL A 18 0.57 12.58 0.97
N LEU A 19 0.12 13.73 0.46
CA LEU A 19 -1.30 14.01 0.22
C LEU A 19 -1.95 13.00 -0.75
N LEU A 20 -1.29 12.68 -1.86
CA LEU A 20 -1.78 11.69 -2.83
C LEU A 20 -1.81 10.27 -2.23
N THR A 21 -0.80 9.91 -1.44
CA THR A 21 -0.75 8.60 -0.75
C THR A 21 -1.88 8.50 0.28
N LEU A 22 -2.06 9.52 1.12
CA LEU A 22 -3.15 9.58 2.10
C LEU A 22 -4.52 9.61 1.42
N GLY A 23 -4.65 10.34 0.30
CA GLY A 23 -5.86 10.36 -0.53
C GLY A 23 -6.20 8.97 -1.07
N ALA A 24 -5.22 8.25 -1.61
CA ALA A 24 -5.39 6.88 -2.09
C ALA A 24 -5.81 5.92 -0.97
N ILE A 25 -5.16 6.00 0.20
CA ILE A 25 -5.54 5.21 1.38
C ILE A 25 -6.97 5.53 1.81
N ALA A 26 -7.34 6.80 1.88
CA ALA A 26 -8.69 7.23 2.24
C ALA A 26 -9.74 6.72 1.24
N VAL A 27 -9.45 6.74 -0.06
CA VAL A 27 -10.32 6.19 -1.10
C VAL A 27 -10.51 4.69 -0.92
N LEU A 28 -9.43 3.93 -0.69
CA LEU A 28 -9.50 2.49 -0.47
C LEU A 28 -10.33 2.16 0.78
N PHE A 29 -10.06 2.84 1.89
CA PHE A 29 -10.77 2.66 3.15
C PHE A 29 -12.26 3.00 3.02
N LEU A 30 -12.60 4.17 2.46
CA LEU A 30 -13.98 4.60 2.27
C LEU A 30 -14.74 3.70 1.30
N SER A 31 -14.08 3.12 0.30
CA SER A 31 -14.68 2.14 -0.60
C SER A 31 -15.07 0.86 0.16
N GLY A 32 -14.18 0.36 1.03
CA GLY A 32 -14.49 -0.79 1.89
C GLY A 32 -15.64 -0.50 2.86
N VAL A 33 -15.63 0.66 3.51
CA VAL A 33 -16.70 1.10 4.43
C VAL A 33 -18.04 1.21 3.69
N LEU A 34 -18.04 1.78 2.47
CA LEU A 34 -19.24 1.91 1.66
C LEU A 34 -19.85 0.54 1.32
N ILE A 35 -19.03 -0.39 0.84
CA ILE A 35 -19.47 -1.74 0.47
C ILE A 35 -19.98 -2.48 1.71
N GLY A 36 -19.22 -2.49 2.81
CA GLY A 36 -19.59 -3.18 4.05
C GLY A 36 -20.89 -2.63 4.66
N PHE A 37 -21.02 -1.30 4.73
CA PHE A 37 -22.23 -0.67 5.25
C PHE A 37 -23.45 -0.89 4.34
N ALA A 38 -23.26 -0.85 3.02
CA ALA A 38 -24.34 -1.13 2.07
C ALA A 38 -24.84 -2.57 2.17
N MET A 39 -23.94 -3.55 2.32
CA MET A 39 -24.31 -4.96 2.50
C MET A 39 -25.08 -5.16 3.81
N ALA A 40 -24.59 -4.61 4.93
CA ALA A 40 -25.30 -4.69 6.21
C ALA A 40 -26.70 -4.06 6.15
N ALA A 41 -26.83 -2.92 5.47
CA ALA A 41 -28.12 -2.25 5.29
C ALA A 41 -29.12 -3.07 4.45
N ILE A 42 -28.64 -3.82 3.46
CA ILE A 42 -29.46 -4.73 2.64
C ILE A 42 -29.92 -5.93 3.48
N GLU A 43 -29.02 -6.52 4.26
CA GLU A 43 -29.32 -7.67 5.14
C GLU A 43 -30.35 -7.32 6.22
N ASP A 44 -30.25 -6.14 6.83
CA ASP A 44 -31.20 -5.66 7.82
C ASP A 44 -32.59 -5.31 7.24
N GLY A 45 -32.72 -5.22 5.91
CA GLY A 45 -33.96 -4.82 5.22
C GLY A 45 -34.47 -3.42 5.59
N ASN A 46 -33.65 -2.62 6.27
CA ASN A 46 -34.05 -1.39 6.93
C ASN A 46 -33.77 -0.17 6.04
N ALA A 47 -34.76 0.20 5.21
CA ALA A 47 -34.70 1.41 4.38
C ALA A 47 -35.03 2.70 5.16
N SER A 48 -34.35 2.92 6.30
CA SER A 48 -34.52 4.13 7.11
C SER A 48 -33.83 5.35 6.47
N VAL A 49 -34.40 6.54 6.64
CA VAL A 49 -33.78 7.83 6.29
C VAL A 49 -32.37 7.96 6.91
N LYS A 50 -32.13 7.38 8.09
CA LYS A 50 -30.80 7.38 8.72
C LYS A 50 -29.75 6.60 7.93
N VAL A 51 -30.13 5.46 7.35
CA VAL A 51 -29.24 4.61 6.54
C VAL A 51 -28.86 5.35 5.25
N PHE A 52 -29.83 5.95 4.57
CA PHE A 52 -29.56 6.80 3.41
C PHE A 52 -28.69 8.02 3.74
N GLY A 53 -28.90 8.64 4.91
CA GLY A 53 -28.07 9.74 5.39
C GLY A 53 -26.61 9.34 5.57
N ILE A 54 -26.34 8.18 6.19
CA ILE A 54 -24.97 7.68 6.39
C ILE A 54 -24.31 7.34 5.05
N LEU A 55 -25.02 6.63 4.15
CA LEU A 55 -24.52 6.33 2.80
C LEU A 55 -24.18 7.60 2.02
N ALA A 56 -25.03 8.63 2.08
CA ALA A 56 -24.77 9.91 1.43
C ALA A 56 -23.50 10.59 1.95
N VAL A 57 -23.25 10.54 3.27
CA VAL A 57 -22.02 11.07 3.88
C VAL A 57 -20.79 10.30 3.41
N ILE A 58 -20.84 8.96 3.39
CA ILE A 58 -19.72 8.13 2.92
C ILE A 58 -19.41 8.44 1.45
N ILE A 59 -20.43 8.51 0.60
CA ILE A 59 -20.27 8.86 -0.83
C ILE A 59 -19.71 10.27 -0.99
N ALA A 60 -20.17 11.25 -0.20
CA ALA A 60 -19.65 12.61 -0.24
C ALA A 60 -18.17 12.67 0.16
N LEU A 61 -17.76 11.96 1.21
CA LEU A 61 -16.36 11.87 1.62
C LEU A 61 -15.49 11.18 0.56
N LEU A 62 -15.99 10.10 -0.05
CA LEU A 62 -15.30 9.40 -1.13
C LEU A 62 -15.11 10.32 -2.34
N ALA A 63 -16.17 11.03 -2.75
CA ALA A 63 -16.12 12.00 -3.84
C ALA A 63 -15.16 13.16 -3.54
N ALA A 64 -15.17 13.68 -2.30
CA ALA A 64 -14.25 14.73 -1.88
C ALA A 64 -12.78 14.28 -1.92
N SER A 65 -12.50 13.06 -1.48
CA SER A 65 -11.15 12.48 -1.50
C SER A 65 -10.64 12.22 -2.93
N LEU A 66 -11.51 11.68 -3.79
CA LEU A 66 -11.22 11.51 -5.22
C LEU A 66 -10.98 12.86 -5.90
N TYR A 67 -11.84 13.84 -5.67
CA TYR A 67 -11.72 15.17 -6.25
C TYR A 67 -10.46 15.90 -5.78
N GLY A 68 -10.14 15.83 -4.48
CA GLY A 68 -8.92 16.39 -3.92
C GLY A 68 -7.67 15.78 -4.54
N SER A 69 -7.61 14.45 -4.60
CA SER A 69 -6.50 13.70 -5.20
C SER A 69 -6.36 14.02 -6.70
N TRP A 70 -7.48 14.08 -7.44
CA TRP A 70 -7.51 14.41 -8.86
C TRP A 70 -7.03 15.83 -9.14
N LYS A 71 -7.44 16.81 -8.34
CA LYS A 71 -7.03 18.21 -8.49
C LYS A 71 -5.53 18.40 -8.25
N VAL A 72 -4.97 17.71 -7.27
CA VAL A 72 -3.52 17.70 -7.03
C VAL A 72 -2.79 17.05 -8.20
N TRP A 73 -3.29 15.93 -8.70
CA TRP A 73 -2.69 15.19 -9.81
C TRP A 73 -2.71 15.96 -11.15
N ILE A 74 -3.80 16.68 -11.49
CA ILE A 74 -3.87 17.46 -12.73
C ILE A 74 -2.81 18.59 -12.76
N LYS A 75 -2.54 19.21 -11.61
CA LYS A 75 -1.59 20.33 -11.52
C LYS A 75 -0.15 19.91 -11.84
N ASP A 76 0.11 18.60 -11.87
CA ASP A 76 1.44 18.01 -11.92
C ASP A 76 1.74 17.33 -13.26
N ARG A 77 1.06 17.69 -14.37
CA ARG A 77 1.45 17.18 -15.69
C ARG A 77 2.85 17.72 -16.04
N PRO A 78 3.91 16.91 -15.98
CA PRO A 78 5.24 17.39 -16.33
C PRO A 78 5.36 17.37 -17.85
N GLU A 79 6.25 18.23 -18.33
CA GLU A 79 6.88 18.12 -19.63
C GLU A 79 7.47 16.71 -19.85
N MET A 80 7.82 16.38 -21.09
CA MET A 80 8.14 15.03 -21.58
C MET A 80 8.83 14.10 -20.55
N ILE A 81 8.02 13.27 -19.87
CA ILE A 81 8.51 12.27 -18.92
C ILE A 81 9.43 11.28 -19.63
N ALA A 82 10.61 11.00 -19.05
CA ALA A 82 11.57 10.03 -19.56
C ALA A 82 10.94 8.64 -19.73
N GLN A 83 11.41 7.86 -20.70
CA GLN A 83 10.82 6.56 -21.02
C GLN A 83 10.97 5.55 -19.86
N SER A 84 12.08 5.61 -19.10
CA SER A 84 12.32 4.79 -17.90
C SER A 84 11.28 5.10 -16.81
N GLU A 85 11.05 6.39 -16.53
CA GLU A 85 10.10 6.84 -15.52
C GLU A 85 8.65 6.45 -15.87
N ARG A 86 8.27 6.54 -17.16
CA ARG A 86 6.97 6.04 -17.62
C ARG A 86 6.80 4.54 -17.39
N LYS A 87 7.83 3.75 -17.72
CA LYS A 87 7.79 2.29 -17.53
C LYS A 87 7.72 1.92 -16.05
N SER A 88 8.53 2.57 -15.20
CA SER A 88 8.50 2.40 -13.74
C SER A 88 7.13 2.73 -13.17
N ARG A 89 6.53 3.86 -13.54
CA ARG A 89 5.18 4.23 -13.11
C ARG A 89 4.11 3.24 -13.56
N ASN A 90 4.16 2.80 -14.82
CA ASN A 90 3.21 1.80 -15.31
C ASN A 90 3.37 0.46 -14.59
N LEU A 91 4.60 0.09 -14.25
CA LEU A 91 4.88 -1.10 -13.44
C LEU A 91 4.34 -0.95 -12.02
N MET A 92 4.46 0.22 -11.38
CA MET A 92 3.81 0.48 -10.08
C MET A 92 2.29 0.33 -10.15
N PHE A 93 1.64 0.86 -11.20
CA PHE A 93 0.20 0.69 -11.38
C PHE A 93 -0.18 -0.77 -11.64
N ALA A 94 0.62 -1.51 -12.41
CA ALA A 94 0.42 -2.94 -12.59
C ALA A 94 0.54 -3.70 -11.26
N LEU A 95 1.56 -3.39 -10.45
CA LEU A 95 1.76 -3.98 -9.12
C LEU A 95 0.60 -3.65 -8.16
N ALA A 96 0.11 -2.41 -8.17
CA ALA A 96 -1.07 -2.02 -7.41
C ALA A 96 -2.31 -2.83 -7.85
N GLY A 97 -2.49 -3.03 -9.17
CA GLY A 97 -3.56 -3.86 -9.73
C GLY A 97 -3.45 -5.33 -9.30
N VAL A 98 -2.23 -5.87 -9.21
CA VAL A 98 -2.01 -7.23 -8.70
C VAL A 98 -2.48 -7.38 -7.24
N GLY A 99 -2.26 -6.35 -6.40
CA GLY A 99 -2.80 -6.34 -5.04
C GLY A 99 -4.34 -6.46 -5.00
N VAL A 100 -5.04 -5.78 -5.90
CA VAL A 100 -6.50 -5.90 -6.05
C VAL A 100 -6.90 -7.32 -6.44
N VAL A 101 -6.20 -7.93 -7.40
CA VAL A 101 -6.47 -9.31 -7.84
C VAL A 101 -6.29 -10.29 -6.68
N ILE A 102 -5.25 -10.14 -5.87
CA ILE A 102 -5.05 -10.96 -4.67
C ILE A 102 -6.22 -10.79 -3.71
N GLY A 103 -6.63 -9.56 -3.42
CA GLY A 103 -7.79 -9.31 -2.55
C GLY A 103 -9.07 -9.97 -3.05
N VAL A 104 -9.33 -9.92 -4.36
CA VAL A 104 -10.48 -10.59 -4.99
C VAL A 104 -10.36 -12.11 -4.87
N ILE A 105 -9.18 -12.69 -5.10
CA ILE A 105 -8.95 -14.14 -4.93
C ILE A 105 -9.30 -14.54 -3.50
N PHE A 106 -8.77 -13.85 -2.49
CA PHE A 106 -9.11 -14.15 -1.09
C PHE A 106 -10.62 -14.07 -0.83
N SER A 107 -11.29 -13.03 -1.33
CA SER A 107 -12.74 -12.88 -1.17
C SER A 107 -13.56 -13.99 -1.84
N VAL A 108 -13.09 -14.54 -2.97
CA VAL A 108 -13.79 -15.61 -3.70
C VAL A 108 -13.59 -16.96 -3.03
N PHE A 109 -12.38 -17.25 -2.55
CA PHE A 109 -12.04 -18.57 -2.00
C PHE A 109 -12.48 -18.75 -0.54
N GLU A 110 -12.39 -17.71 0.28
CA GLU A 110 -12.74 -17.78 1.71
C GLU A 110 -14.14 -17.20 2.00
N GLY A 111 -14.73 -16.49 1.03
CA GLY A 111 -16.02 -15.83 1.15
C GLY A 111 -15.94 -14.38 1.64
N PRO A 112 -16.95 -13.54 1.30
CA PRO A 112 -16.90 -12.09 1.54
C PRO A 112 -16.92 -11.67 3.01
N ASN A 113 -17.38 -12.55 3.92
CA ASN A 113 -17.43 -12.31 5.36
C ASN A 113 -16.24 -12.94 6.11
N SER A 114 -15.26 -13.49 5.39
CA SER A 114 -14.13 -14.16 6.02
C SER A 114 -13.13 -13.15 6.56
N ASN A 115 -12.83 -13.27 7.85
CA ASN A 115 -11.71 -12.57 8.48
C ASN A 115 -10.37 -13.24 8.20
N ALA A 116 -10.29 -14.23 7.31
CA ALA A 116 -9.07 -15.01 7.03
C ALA A 116 -7.84 -14.18 6.66
N LEU A 117 -8.03 -12.99 6.07
CA LEU A 117 -6.92 -12.06 5.78
C LEU A 117 -6.32 -11.39 7.02
N PHE A 118 -7.08 -11.30 8.11
CA PHE A 118 -6.72 -10.61 9.35
C PHE A 118 -6.75 -11.55 10.57
N SER A 119 -6.95 -12.85 10.35
CA SER A 119 -6.90 -13.87 11.38
C SER A 119 -5.68 -14.75 11.19
N ASN A 120 -5.20 -15.33 12.29
CA ASN A 120 -4.17 -16.36 12.28
C ASN A 120 -4.77 -17.77 12.16
N GLU A 121 -6.02 -17.86 11.68
CA GLU A 121 -6.70 -19.14 11.47
C GLU A 121 -6.12 -19.86 10.24
N PRO A 122 -6.13 -21.20 10.23
CA PRO A 122 -5.69 -21.95 9.06
C PRO A 122 -6.52 -21.60 7.81
N ILE A 123 -5.84 -21.19 6.74
CA ILE A 123 -6.46 -20.99 5.42
C ILE A 123 -6.53 -22.30 4.62
N SER A 124 -7.39 -22.34 3.61
CA SER A 124 -7.49 -23.51 2.73
C SER A 124 -6.15 -23.82 2.04
N GLY A 125 -5.79 -25.11 1.95
CA GLY A 125 -4.51 -25.53 1.33
C GLY A 125 -4.36 -25.09 -0.13
N THR A 126 -5.48 -25.00 -0.86
CA THR A 126 -5.53 -24.48 -2.23
C THR A 126 -5.13 -23.00 -2.28
N LEU A 127 -5.69 -22.18 -1.39
CA LEU A 127 -5.36 -20.75 -1.30
C LEU A 127 -3.91 -20.56 -0.87
N ALA A 128 -3.45 -21.29 0.16
CA ALA A 128 -2.07 -21.26 0.61
C ALA A 128 -1.09 -21.56 -0.53
N THR A 129 -1.36 -22.59 -1.33
CA THR A 129 -0.52 -22.96 -2.48
C THR A 129 -0.48 -21.85 -3.52
N ALA A 130 -1.64 -21.29 -3.88
CA ALA A 130 -1.72 -20.20 -4.85
C ALA A 130 -0.95 -18.95 -4.38
N VAL A 131 -1.12 -18.56 -3.13
CA VAL A 131 -0.45 -17.39 -2.53
C VAL A 131 1.05 -17.63 -2.40
N LEU A 132 1.49 -18.84 -2.02
CA LEU A 132 2.91 -19.18 -1.95
C LEU A 132 3.57 -19.17 -3.33
N LEU A 133 2.93 -19.73 -4.36
CA LEU A 133 3.43 -19.67 -5.73
C LEU A 133 3.53 -18.22 -6.22
N PHE A 134 2.50 -17.42 -5.94
CA PHE A 134 2.52 -16.00 -6.22
C PHE A 134 3.70 -15.31 -5.52
N TRP A 135 3.87 -15.52 -4.22
CA TRP A 135 4.89 -14.86 -3.42
C TRP A 135 6.31 -15.30 -3.78
N LEU A 136 6.57 -16.60 -3.93
CA LEU A 136 7.92 -17.12 -4.14
C LEU A 136 8.38 -17.07 -5.60
N VAL A 137 7.45 -16.96 -6.56
CA VAL A 137 7.79 -16.91 -7.99
C VAL A 137 7.55 -15.52 -8.55
N PHE A 138 6.31 -14.99 -8.44
CA PHE A 138 5.96 -13.75 -9.11
C PHE A 138 6.63 -12.53 -8.47
N VAL A 139 6.69 -12.44 -7.13
CA VAL A 139 7.30 -11.28 -6.45
C VAL A 139 8.80 -11.14 -6.80
N PRO A 140 9.65 -12.20 -6.75
CA PRO A 140 11.04 -12.10 -7.19
C PRO A 140 11.19 -11.72 -8.66
N VAL A 141 10.35 -12.29 -9.55
CA VAL A 141 10.36 -11.94 -10.98
C VAL A 141 10.02 -10.47 -11.19
N LEU A 142 9.02 -9.95 -10.48
CA LEU A 142 8.62 -8.55 -10.54
C LEU A 142 9.71 -7.63 -9.98
N SER A 143 10.34 -8.02 -8.87
CA SER A 143 11.50 -7.29 -8.33
C SER A 143 12.66 -7.25 -9.33
N TRP A 144 12.94 -8.36 -10.01
CA TRP A 144 13.95 -8.42 -11.05
C TRP A 144 13.63 -7.52 -12.25
N ILE A 145 12.38 -7.53 -12.72
CA ILE A 145 11.91 -6.64 -13.80
C ILE A 145 12.01 -5.17 -13.38
N TRP A 146 11.67 -4.86 -12.13
CA TRP A 146 11.82 -3.52 -11.55
C TRP A 146 13.27 -3.04 -11.66
N TRP A 147 14.23 -3.83 -11.18
CA TRP A 147 15.66 -3.50 -11.24
C TRP A 147 16.19 -3.26 -12.66
N LYS A 148 15.63 -3.91 -13.68
CA LYS A 148 16.01 -3.69 -15.08
C LYS A 148 15.38 -2.44 -15.71
N THR A 149 14.34 -1.89 -15.09
CA THR A 149 13.51 -0.84 -15.67
C THR A 149 13.80 0.54 -15.07
N VAL A 150 14.18 0.56 -13.80
CA VAL A 150 14.47 1.78 -13.06
C VAL A 150 15.78 2.44 -13.52
N ASP A 151 15.84 3.76 -13.41
CA ASP A 151 17.09 4.51 -13.60
C ASP A 151 17.99 4.43 -12.36
N GLU A 152 19.17 5.03 -12.45
CA GLU A 152 20.19 4.97 -11.39
C GLU A 152 19.75 5.70 -10.11
N HIS A 153 18.97 6.77 -10.22
CA HIS A 153 18.44 7.51 -9.08
C HIS A 153 17.38 6.69 -8.34
N GLU A 154 16.41 6.12 -9.05
CA GLU A 154 15.37 5.28 -8.47
C GLU A 154 15.97 3.98 -7.88
N ALA A 155 17.01 3.44 -8.51
CA ALA A 155 17.79 2.31 -8.02
C ALA A 155 18.53 2.60 -6.70
N SER A 156 19.13 3.78 -6.57
CA SER A 156 19.83 4.18 -5.33
C SER A 156 18.84 4.38 -4.19
N VAL A 157 17.73 5.09 -4.45
CA VAL A 157 16.62 5.29 -3.50
C VAL A 157 16.04 3.95 -3.03
N TYR A 158 15.81 3.00 -3.95
CA TYR A 158 15.33 1.67 -3.61
C TYR A 158 16.33 0.90 -2.73
N ARG A 159 17.63 0.95 -3.05
CA ARG A 159 18.68 0.28 -2.27
C ARG A 159 18.78 0.83 -0.84
N GLU A 160 18.79 2.15 -0.70
CA GLU A 160 18.89 2.80 0.62
C GLU A 160 17.67 2.48 1.48
N SER A 161 16.46 2.64 0.92
CA SER A 161 15.21 2.37 1.63
C SER A 161 15.06 0.89 2.01
N ALA A 162 15.48 -0.04 1.14
CA ALA A 162 15.52 -1.46 1.45
C ALA A 162 16.52 -1.77 2.58
N SER A 163 17.70 -1.14 2.56
CA SER A 163 18.70 -1.28 3.61
C SER A 163 18.17 -0.82 4.97
N ILE A 164 17.56 0.38 5.04
CA ILE A 164 16.96 0.91 6.28
C ILE A 164 15.93 -0.08 6.85
N SER A 165 15.06 -0.61 6.00
CA SER A 165 13.98 -1.50 6.39
C SER A 165 14.49 -2.86 6.85
N LEU A 166 15.53 -3.38 6.20
CA LEU A 166 16.21 -4.60 6.62
C LEU A 166 16.81 -4.44 8.03
N HIS A 167 17.44 -3.31 8.33
CA HIS A 167 17.97 -3.04 9.68
C HIS A 167 16.85 -3.00 10.72
N VAL A 168 15.70 -2.40 10.38
CA VAL A 168 14.53 -2.43 11.26
C VAL A 168 14.08 -3.86 11.54
N TYR A 169 14.00 -4.72 10.52
CA TYR A 169 13.66 -6.14 10.73
C TYR A 169 14.68 -6.84 11.64
N VAL A 170 15.97 -6.68 11.34
CA VAL A 170 17.08 -7.32 12.08
C VAL A 170 17.15 -6.85 13.53
N PHE A 171 16.72 -5.63 13.85
CA PHE A 171 16.67 -5.16 15.25
C PHE A 171 15.38 -5.52 15.95
N ILE A 172 14.22 -5.31 15.31
CA ILE A 172 12.91 -5.52 15.95
C ILE A 172 12.67 -7.00 16.20
N ALA A 173 12.92 -7.87 15.20
CA ALA A 173 12.52 -9.27 15.30
C ALA A 173 13.18 -10.02 16.48
N PRO A 174 14.51 -10.02 16.63
CA PRO A 174 15.16 -10.68 17.76
C PRO A 174 14.89 -9.98 19.10
N SER A 175 14.79 -8.64 19.12
CA SER A 175 14.49 -7.90 20.35
C SER A 175 13.09 -8.23 20.88
N TRP A 176 12.09 -8.29 20.00
CA TRP A 176 10.73 -8.70 20.36
C TRP A 176 10.71 -10.14 20.85
N TRP A 177 11.36 -11.05 20.13
CA TRP A 177 11.46 -12.45 20.52
C TRP A 177 12.05 -12.61 21.93
N LEU A 178 13.12 -11.89 22.25
CA LEU A 178 13.74 -11.93 23.57
C LEU A 178 12.83 -11.33 24.65
N ALA A 179 12.19 -10.19 24.36
CA ALA A 179 11.24 -9.55 25.28
C ALA A 179 10.02 -10.44 25.57
N ALA A 180 9.54 -11.21 24.58
CA ALA A 180 8.48 -12.19 24.77
C ALA A 180 8.93 -13.34 25.68
N ARG A 181 10.17 -13.82 25.55
CA ARG A 181 10.76 -14.83 26.45
C ARG A 181 10.93 -14.33 27.88
N ALA A 182 11.13 -13.03 28.06
CA ALA A 182 11.18 -12.39 29.37
C ALA A 182 9.78 -12.12 29.96
N GLY A 183 8.69 -12.39 29.22
CA GLY A 183 7.32 -12.12 29.65
C GLY A 183 6.92 -10.64 29.61
N TRP A 184 7.67 -9.79 28.89
CA TRP A 184 7.41 -8.34 28.82
C TRP A 184 6.38 -7.96 27.75
N VAL A 185 6.31 -8.73 26.68
CA VAL A 185 5.42 -8.50 25.53
C VAL A 185 4.81 -9.84 25.08
N PRO A 186 3.67 -9.83 24.36
CA PRO A 186 3.09 -11.05 23.80
C PRO A 186 4.00 -11.69 22.74
N GLU A 187 3.70 -12.94 22.41
CA GLU A 187 4.34 -13.65 21.30
C GLU A 187 4.24 -12.85 20.00
N GLN A 188 5.30 -12.95 19.21
CA GLN A 188 5.44 -12.18 17.99
C GLN A 188 4.52 -12.74 16.90
N ASP A 189 3.69 -11.87 16.31
CA ASP A 189 2.97 -12.14 15.08
C ASP A 189 3.85 -11.75 13.87
N PRO A 190 4.23 -12.71 12.99
CA PRO A 190 5.07 -12.43 11.84
C PRO A 190 4.47 -11.41 10.85
N MET A 191 3.13 -11.37 10.71
CA MET A 191 2.46 -10.43 9.81
C MET A 191 2.55 -9.00 10.32
N ILE A 192 2.45 -8.80 11.64
CA ILE A 192 2.64 -7.48 12.27
C ILE A 192 4.06 -6.97 12.01
N VAL A 193 5.07 -7.83 12.19
CA VAL A 193 6.48 -7.47 11.95
C VAL A 193 6.71 -7.13 10.49
N LEU A 194 6.16 -7.94 9.57
CA LEU A 194 6.24 -7.68 8.14
C LEU A 194 5.59 -6.33 7.78
N ALA A 195 4.42 -6.02 8.35
CA ALA A 195 3.75 -4.75 8.14
C ALA A 195 4.58 -3.56 8.63
N ILE A 196 5.19 -3.64 9.82
CA ILE A 196 6.10 -2.61 10.34
C ILE A 196 7.25 -2.36 9.36
N VAL A 197 7.88 -3.43 8.86
CA VAL A 197 9.00 -3.33 7.91
C VAL A 197 8.56 -2.66 6.60
N PHE A 198 7.41 -3.04 6.03
CA PHE A 198 6.90 -2.42 4.81
C PHE A 198 6.46 -0.97 5.00
N ILE A 199 5.95 -0.60 6.17
CA ILE A 199 5.63 0.79 6.50
C ILE A 199 6.90 1.62 6.54
N VAL A 200 7.94 1.15 7.25
CA VAL A 200 9.24 1.83 7.30
C VAL A 200 9.84 1.94 5.90
N TRP A 201 9.76 0.88 5.10
CA TRP A 201 10.25 0.89 3.73
C TRP A 201 9.53 1.95 2.89
N SER A 202 8.21 1.97 2.96
CA SER A 202 7.40 2.92 2.22
C SER A 202 7.70 4.36 2.62
N ILE A 203 7.84 4.63 3.92
CA ILE A 203 8.21 5.97 4.45
C ILE A 203 9.61 6.36 3.97
N ALA A 204 10.60 5.48 4.12
CA ALA A 204 11.98 5.74 3.71
C ALA A 204 12.08 5.97 2.20
N TRP A 205 11.36 5.19 1.39
CA TRP A 205 11.32 5.33 -0.06
C TRP A 205 10.67 6.65 -0.48
N ILE A 206 9.50 7.00 0.08
CA ILE A 206 8.84 8.30 -0.20
C ILE A 206 9.78 9.44 0.20
N TYR A 207 10.36 9.39 1.40
CA TYR A 207 11.24 10.44 1.88
C TYR A 207 12.44 10.64 0.95
N ARG A 208 13.18 9.57 0.63
CA ARG A 208 14.36 9.62 -0.24
C ARG A 208 14.05 9.97 -1.69
N LYS A 209 12.83 9.70 -2.15
CA LYS A 209 12.42 10.02 -3.52
C LYS A 209 12.12 11.51 -3.71
N TYR A 210 11.70 12.21 -2.65
CA TYR A 210 11.19 13.57 -2.73
C TYR A 210 11.97 14.61 -1.92
N VAL A 211 13.02 14.20 -1.19
CA VAL A 211 13.93 15.05 -0.41
C VAL A 211 15.36 14.74 -0.80
#